data_AF-A0A2S2PPF3-F1
#
_entry.id   AF-A0A2S2PPF3-F1
#
_cell.length_a   1.000
_cell.length_b   1.000
_cell.length_c   1.000
_cell.angle_alpha   90.00
_cell.angle_beta   90.00
_cell.angle_gamma   90.00
#
_symmetry.space_group_name_H-M   'P 1'
#
loop_
_entity.id
_entity.type
_entity.pdbx_description
1 polymer ?
#
loop_
_entity_poly.entity_id
_entity_poly.type
_entity_poly.pdbx_seq_one_letter_code
_entity_poly.pdbx_strand_id
1 'polypeptide(L)'
;PIGIYWGHEKPGDSNIFINDFIEEVRDLILNGLTVELFNKDKQLVKLKKKIAIDAFCCDVPAKAFLLKTKGHTGFYSCSRCSVQGTYLLRRVCFPDLECSKRTHQDFFK
;
A
#
# COMPACT_ATOMS: atom_id res chain seq x y z
N PRO A 1 10.55 14.23 0.53
CA PRO A 1 10.24 12.78 0.51
C PRO A 1 10.65 12.19 1.86
N ILE A 2 9.89 11.22 2.38
CA ILE A 2 10.17 10.56 3.68
C ILE A 2 11.12 9.35 3.49
N GLY A 3 11.15 8.76 2.29
CA GLY A 3 12.12 7.74 1.88
C GLY A 3 12.34 7.77 0.36
N ILE A 4 13.52 7.31 -0.08
CA ILE A 4 13.90 7.20 -1.49
C ILE A 4 14.59 5.86 -1.69
N TYR A 5 14.17 5.12 -2.72
CA TYR A 5 14.88 3.94 -3.19
C TYR A 5 15.97 4.31 -4.19
N TRP A 6 17.12 3.66 -4.10
CA TRP A 6 18.19 3.77 -5.09
C TRP A 6 18.74 2.39 -5.45
N GLY A 7 18.89 2.14 -6.74
CA GLY A 7 19.41 0.91 -7.31
C GLY A 7 19.47 1.01 -8.84
N HIS A 8 20.21 0.10 -9.48
CA HIS A 8 20.31 0.05 -10.94
C HIS A 8 19.03 -0.43 -11.62
N GLU A 9 18.14 -1.06 -10.87
CA GLU A 9 16.86 -1.59 -11.32
C GLU A 9 15.77 -1.33 -10.28
N LYS A 10 14.52 -1.67 -10.59
CA LYS A 10 13.42 -1.57 -9.62
C LYS A 10 13.61 -2.60 -8.48
N PRO A 11 13.10 -2.35 -7.27
CA PRO A 11 13.20 -3.32 -6.19
C PRO A 11 12.57 -4.66 -6.60
N GLY A 12 13.30 -5.76 -6.40
CA GLY A 12 12.88 -7.09 -6.84
C GLY A 12 11.80 -7.74 -5.97
N ASP A 13 11.82 -7.48 -4.65
CA ASP A 13 10.85 -8.02 -3.70
C ASP A 13 10.23 -6.89 -2.86
N SER A 14 8.90 -6.80 -2.90
CA SER A 14 8.15 -5.81 -2.12
C SER A 14 8.28 -6.02 -0.62
N ASN A 15 8.43 -7.27 -0.17
CA ASN A 15 8.57 -7.58 1.27
C ASN A 15 9.87 -7.00 1.82
N ILE A 16 10.98 -7.15 1.09
CA ILE A 16 12.27 -6.59 1.48
C ILE A 16 12.21 -5.06 1.37
N PHE A 17 11.65 -4.54 0.28
CA PHE A 17 11.58 -3.11 0.00
C PHE A 17 10.86 -2.31 1.11
N ILE A 18 9.75 -2.83 1.65
CA ILE A 18 8.91 -2.10 2.61
C ILE A 18 9.20 -2.48 4.07
N ASN A 19 10.13 -3.40 4.32
CA ASN A 19 10.34 -4.00 5.64
C ASN A 19 10.64 -2.96 6.73
N ASP A 20 11.58 -2.06 6.46
CA ASP A 20 11.99 -1.03 7.43
C ASP A 20 10.82 -0.11 7.81
N PHE A 21 9.99 0.25 6.81
CA PHE A 21 8.76 1.02 7.05
C PHE A 21 7.75 0.23 7.89
N ILE A 22 7.56 -1.06 7.63
CA ILE A 22 6.62 -1.90 8.40
C ILE A 22 7.04 -1.98 9.86
N GLU A 23 8.33 -2.22 10.14
CA GLU A 23 8.80 -2.33 11.52
C GLU A 23 8.64 -1.02 12.28
N GLU A 24 9.03 0.12 11.68
CA GLU A 24 8.87 1.44 12.30
C GLU A 24 7.39 1.76 12.56
N VAL A 25 6.53 1.58 11.55
CA VAL A 25 5.11 1.91 11.68
C VAL A 25 4.40 0.97 12.66
N ARG A 26 4.78 -0.31 12.71
CA ARG A 26 4.25 -1.26 13.68
C ARG A 26 4.59 -0.80 15.10
N ASP A 27 5.83 -0.39 15.35
CA ASP A 27 6.24 0.17 16.64
C ASP A 27 5.42 1.43 16.98
N LEU A 28 5.30 2.37 16.04
CA LEU A 28 4.54 3.61 16.24
C LEU A 28 3.05 3.38 16.52
N ILE A 29 2.43 2.39 15.88
CA ILE A 29 1.02 2.05 16.13
C ILE A 29 0.85 1.42 17.51
N LEU A 30 1.73 0.50 17.90
CA LEU A 30 1.63 -0.22 19.18
C LEU A 30 2.01 0.67 20.36
N ASN A 31 3.13 1.39 20.23
CA ASN A 31 3.75 2.12 21.32
C ASN A 31 3.41 3.61 21.31
N GLY A 32 2.90 4.16 20.22
CA GLY A 32 2.62 5.58 20.06
C GLY A 32 3.87 6.44 19.91
N LEU A 33 3.69 7.71 19.54
CA LEU A 33 4.78 8.68 19.41
C LEU A 33 4.84 9.56 20.65
N THR A 34 6.00 9.63 21.30
CA THR A 34 6.26 10.58 22.39
C THR A 34 6.93 11.83 21.82
N VAL A 35 6.27 12.98 21.98
CA VAL A 35 6.78 14.27 21.51
C VAL A 35 7.06 15.16 22.72
N GLU A 36 8.24 15.76 22.75
CA GLU A 36 8.62 16.76 23.75
C GLU A 36 8.36 18.15 23.19
N LEU A 37 7.59 18.96 23.91
CA LEU A 37 7.16 20.30 23.46
C LEU A 37 7.25 21.27 24.64
N PHE A 38 7.48 22.54 24.34
CA PHE A 38 7.34 23.59 25.34
C PHE A 38 5.88 24.02 25.44
N ASN A 39 5.34 24.08 26.66
CA ASN A 39 4.04 24.70 26.90
C ASN A 39 4.15 26.24 26.82
N LYS A 40 3.02 26.93 27.01
CA LYS A 40 2.96 28.41 27.00
C LYS A 40 3.89 29.05 28.04
N ASP A 41 4.18 28.33 29.12
CA ASP A 41 5.04 28.77 30.23
C ASP A 41 6.52 28.37 30.04
N LYS A 42 6.91 27.94 28.82
CA LYS A 42 8.27 27.48 28.47
C LYS A 42 8.77 26.29 29.29
N GLN A 43 7.86 25.47 29.83
CA GLN A 43 8.21 24.22 30.48
C GLN A 43 8.18 23.08 29.45
N LEU A 44 9.18 22.19 29.54
CA LEU A 44 9.24 20.99 28.72
C LEU A 44 8.18 19.98 29.19
N VAL A 45 7.32 19.55 28.26
CA VAL A 45 6.26 18.57 28.52
C VAL A 45 6.37 17.44 27.51
N LYS A 46 6.18 16.19 27.98
CA LYS A 46 6.13 15.01 27.11
C LYS A 46 4.68 14.63 26.84
N LEU A 47 4.30 14.57 25.56
CA LEU A 47 2.98 14.15 25.13
C LEU A 47 3.06 12.86 24.35
N LYS A 48 2.23 11.88 24.72
CA LYS A 48 2.10 10.62 23.99
C LYS A 48 0.91 10.69 23.03
N LYS A 49 1.14 10.42 21.75
CA LYS A 49 0.13 10.40 20.69
C LYS A 49 -0.03 9.00 20.14
N LYS A 50 -1.28 8.56 19.98
CA LYS A 50 -1.59 7.32 19.26
C LYS A 50 -1.46 7.58 17.76
N ILE A 51 -0.88 6.62 17.07
CA ILE A 51 -0.70 6.66 15.61
C ILE A 51 -1.63 5.62 14.99
N ALA A 52 -2.27 5.99 13.88
CA ALA A 52 -3.07 5.09 13.06
C ALA A 52 -2.82 5.45 11.59
N ILE A 53 -2.79 4.43 10.72
CA ILE A 53 -2.75 4.62 9.28
C ILE A 53 -4.18 4.66 8.76
N ASP A 54 -4.53 5.73 8.06
CA ASP A 54 -5.84 5.87 7.45
C ASP A 54 -5.89 5.24 6.05
N ALA A 55 -4.87 5.51 5.22
CA ALA A 55 -4.83 5.03 3.85
C ALA A 55 -3.41 4.87 3.30
N PHE A 56 -3.27 3.95 2.34
CA PHE A 56 -2.10 3.86 1.46
C PHE A 56 -2.47 4.36 0.07
N CYS A 57 -1.86 5.47 -0.33
CA CYS A 57 -2.06 6.08 -1.64
C CYS A 57 -0.95 5.63 -2.59
N CYS A 58 -1.31 4.76 -3.54
CA CYS A 58 -0.39 4.23 -4.55
C CYS A 58 -1.01 4.37 -5.94
N ASP A 59 -0.16 4.64 -6.94
CA ASP A 59 -0.55 4.41 -8.32
C ASP A 59 -0.71 2.91 -8.60
N VAL A 60 -1.28 2.56 -9.76
CA VAL A 60 -1.61 1.15 -10.04
C VAL A 60 -0.37 0.25 -10.08
N PRO A 61 0.77 0.64 -10.71
CA PRO A 61 1.99 -0.16 -10.66
C PRO A 61 2.56 -0.37 -9.25
N ALA A 62 2.65 0.67 -8.41
CA ALA A 62 3.16 0.52 -7.05
C ALA A 62 2.22 -0.33 -6.19
N LYS A 63 0.90 -0.16 -6.34
CA LYS A 63 -0.09 -1.01 -5.67
C LYS A 63 0.07 -2.49 -6.06
N ALA A 64 0.24 -2.77 -7.35
CA ALA A 64 0.45 -4.13 -7.85
C ALA A 64 1.74 -4.74 -7.30
N PHE A 65 2.82 -3.96 -7.24
CA PHE A 65 4.09 -4.37 -6.64
C PHE A 65 3.94 -4.72 -5.15
N LEU A 66 3.37 -3.82 -4.35
CA LEU A 66 3.17 -4.03 -2.92
C LEU A 66 2.27 -5.23 -2.62
N LEU A 67 1.12 -5.33 -3.32
CA LEU A 67 0.16 -6.42 -3.10
C LEU A 67 0.53 -7.73 -3.80
N LYS A 68 1.62 -7.76 -4.57
CA LYS A 68 2.02 -8.89 -5.43
C LYS A 68 0.89 -9.36 -6.36
N THR A 69 0.17 -8.40 -6.96
CA THR A 69 -0.98 -8.66 -7.85
C THR A 69 -0.69 -8.30 -9.30
N LYS A 70 -1.56 -8.75 -10.23
CA LYS A 70 -1.42 -8.42 -11.66
C LYS A 70 -1.57 -6.91 -11.87
N GLY A 71 -0.67 -6.34 -12.67
CA GLY A 71 -0.72 -4.94 -13.09
C GLY A 71 -1.93 -4.63 -13.98
N HIS A 72 -2.19 -3.34 -14.21
CA HIS A 72 -3.37 -2.81 -14.91
C HIS A 72 -3.67 -3.43 -16.29
N THR A 73 -2.66 -3.93 -17.00
CA THR A 73 -2.79 -4.55 -18.32
C THR A 73 -3.18 -6.03 -18.29
N GLY A 74 -3.23 -6.66 -17.11
CA GLY A 74 -3.59 -8.07 -16.97
C GLY A 74 -5.09 -8.31 -17.14
N PHE A 75 -5.45 -9.49 -17.64
CA PHE A 75 -6.86 -9.90 -17.75
C PHE A 75 -7.55 -10.00 -16.38
N TYR A 76 -6.82 -10.30 -15.32
CA TYR A 76 -7.36 -10.36 -13.95
C TYR A 76 -6.79 -9.23 -13.08
N SER A 77 -6.69 -8.01 -13.62
CA SER A 77 -6.06 -6.87 -12.94
C SER A 77 -6.96 -6.10 -11.96
N CYS A 78 -8.28 -6.32 -11.98
CA CYS A 78 -9.16 -5.67 -11.04
C CYS A 78 -8.90 -6.16 -9.60
N SER A 79 -8.57 -5.25 -8.69
CA SER A 79 -8.34 -5.59 -7.28
C SER A 79 -9.62 -5.75 -6.44
N ARG A 80 -10.79 -5.45 -7.02
CA ARG A 80 -12.07 -5.41 -6.30
C ARG A 80 -13.02 -6.55 -6.68
N CYS A 81 -12.99 -6.99 -7.93
CA CYS A 81 -13.92 -8.01 -8.44
C CYS A 81 -13.23 -9.03 -9.33
N SER A 82 -13.91 -10.16 -9.54
CA SER A 82 -13.43 -11.32 -10.28
C SER A 82 -13.50 -11.17 -11.79
N VAL A 83 -13.92 -10.00 -12.30
CA VAL A 83 -14.03 -9.71 -13.72
C VAL A 83 -12.77 -10.13 -14.49
N GLN A 84 -13.00 -10.86 -15.57
CA GLN A 84 -11.98 -11.18 -16.55
C GLN A 84 -12.02 -10.13 -17.66
N GLY A 85 -10.86 -9.56 -17.98
CA GLY A 85 -10.71 -8.64 -19.07
C GLY A 85 -10.89 -9.33 -20.42
N THR A 86 -11.39 -8.58 -21.40
CA THR A 86 -11.46 -8.98 -22.80
C THR A 86 -10.49 -8.14 -23.62
N TYR A 87 -9.74 -8.77 -24.52
CA TYR A 87 -8.86 -8.03 -25.43
C TYR A 87 -9.65 -7.54 -26.64
N LEU A 88 -9.81 -6.23 -26.75
CA LEU A 88 -10.56 -5.56 -27.82
C LEU A 88 -9.77 -4.36 -28.32
N LEU A 89 -9.69 -4.16 -29.64
CA LEU A 89 -9.07 -2.97 -30.24
C LEU A 89 -7.68 -2.63 -29.65
N ARG A 90 -6.82 -3.65 -29.52
CA ARG A 90 -5.45 -3.54 -28.99
C ARG A 90 -5.32 -3.13 -27.52
N ARG A 91 -6.37 -3.30 -26.71
CA ARG A 91 -6.37 -3.02 -25.27
C ARG A 91 -7.16 -4.08 -24.51
N VAL A 92 -6.88 -4.21 -23.22
CA VAL A 92 -7.72 -4.99 -22.30
C VAL A 92 -8.83 -4.08 -21.77
N CYS A 93 -10.08 -4.53 -21.88
CA CYS A 93 -11.27 -3.85 -21.38
C CYS A 93 -12.04 -4.78 -20.43
N PHE A 94 -12.89 -4.21 -19.57
CA PHE A 94 -13.72 -4.96 -18.62
C PHE A 94 -15.20 -4.69 -18.91
N PRO A 95 -15.75 -5.27 -20.00
CA PRO A 95 -17.14 -5.01 -20.40
C PRO A 95 -18.17 -5.69 -19.49
N ASP A 96 -17.78 -6.79 -18.84
CA ASP A 96 -18.63 -7.51 -17.91
C ASP A 96 -18.68 -6.82 -16.54
N LEU A 97 -19.89 -6.42 -16.14
CA LEU A 97 -20.15 -5.73 -14.87
C LEU A 97 -20.76 -6.68 -13.83
N GLU A 98 -21.26 -7.85 -14.25
CA GLU A 98 -21.95 -8.82 -13.41
C GLU A 98 -20.96 -9.85 -12.86
N CYS A 99 -20.07 -9.38 -11.99
CA CYS A 99 -18.99 -10.20 -11.43
C CYS A 99 -18.98 -10.17 -9.89
N SER A 100 -18.51 -11.26 -9.29
CA SER A 100 -18.39 -11.36 -7.84
C SER A 100 -17.27 -10.45 -7.31
N LYS A 101 -17.43 -9.96 -6.07
CA LYS A 101 -16.34 -9.27 -5.37
C LYS A 101 -15.22 -10.27 -5.07
N ARG A 102 -13.96 -9.82 -5.18
CA ARG A 102 -12.81 -10.63 -4.77
C ARG A 102 -12.73 -10.71 -3.26
N THR A 103 -12.28 -11.86 -2.80
CA THR A 103 -11.87 -12.09 -1.42
C THR A 103 -10.35 -12.18 -1.35
N HIS A 104 -9.79 -12.11 -0.14
CA HIS A 104 -8.36 -12.32 0.07
C HIS A 104 -7.87 -13.67 -0.47
N GLN A 105 -8.72 -14.71 -0.38
CA GLN A 105 -8.41 -16.06 -0.85
C GLN A 105 -8.21 -16.15 -2.37
N ASP A 106 -8.85 -15.26 -3.13
CA ASP A 106 -8.72 -15.26 -4.60
C ASP A 106 -7.33 -14.83 -5.10
N PHE A 107 -6.46 -14.32 -4.22
CA PHE A 107 -5.10 -13.91 -4.55
C PHE A 107 -4.04 -14.98 -4.28
N PHE A 108 -4.39 -16.11 -3.67
CA PHE A 108 -3.46 -17.22 -3.36
C PHE A 108 -3.55 -18.39 -4.34
N LYS A 109 -4.37 -18.27 -5.39
CA LYS A 109 -4.57 -19.29 -6.43
C LYS A 109 -3.52 -19.22 -7.53
#